data_AF-T0RZT7-F1
#
_entry.id   AF-T0RZT7-F1
#
_cell.length_a   1.000
_cell.length_b   1.000
_cell.length_c   1.000
_cell.angle_alpha   90.00
_cell.angle_beta   90.00
_cell.angle_gamma   90.00
#
_symmetry.space_group_name_H-M   'P 1'
#
loop_
_entity.id
_entity.type
_entity.pdbx_description
1 polymer ?
#
loop_
_entity_poly.entity_id
_entity_poly.type
_entity_poly.pdbx_seq_one_letter_code
_entity_poly.pdbx_strand_id
1 'polypeptide(L)'
;MKNYFKENPELIEHIRQGIERECLRTLPDGQSSQAPHAKDLGSKLTHSHITTDYAENLVEYITDVHLKTDSLLEELEALHAFTVKNIAGE
;
A
#
# COMPACT_ATOMS: atom_id res chain seq x y z
N MET A 1 -14.28 -31.30 18.37
CA MET A 1 -14.32 -30.39 17.20
C MET A 1 -13.07 -30.69 16.38
N LYS A 2 -13.19 -31.00 15.08
CA LYS A 2 -12.02 -31.28 14.23
C LYS A 2 -11.12 -30.05 14.16
N ASN A 3 -9.82 -30.24 14.29
CA ASN A 3 -8.85 -29.16 14.13
C ASN A 3 -8.17 -29.33 12.76
N TYR A 4 -8.80 -28.77 11.74
CA TYR A 4 -8.42 -28.96 10.33
C TYR A 4 -6.96 -28.58 10.04
N PHE A 5 -6.43 -27.53 10.67
CA PHE A 5 -5.04 -27.11 10.50
C PHE A 5 -4.02 -27.99 11.23
N LYS A 6 -4.42 -28.65 12.33
CA LYS A 6 -3.56 -29.65 12.97
C LYS A 6 -3.48 -30.94 12.15
N GLU A 7 -4.59 -31.31 11.51
CA GLU A 7 -4.67 -32.51 10.69
C GLU A 7 -4.05 -32.29 9.29
N ASN A 8 -4.01 -31.04 8.81
CA ASN A 8 -3.56 -30.64 7.47
C ASN A 8 -2.78 -29.31 7.54
N PRO A 9 -1.55 -29.30 8.10
CA PRO A 9 -0.79 -28.06 8.31
C PRO A 9 -0.42 -27.34 7.01
N GLU A 10 -0.31 -28.07 5.90
CA GLU A 10 -0.02 -27.54 4.56
C GLU A 10 -1.06 -26.53 4.06
N LEU A 11 -2.29 -26.57 4.60
CA LEU A 11 -3.33 -25.61 4.25
C LEU A 11 -2.94 -24.15 4.55
N ILE A 12 -2.04 -23.94 5.52
CA ILE A 12 -1.53 -22.60 5.85
C ILE A 12 -0.70 -22.02 4.69
N GLU A 13 -0.04 -22.86 3.90
CA GLU A 13 0.78 -22.42 2.76
C GLU A 13 -0.06 -21.85 1.60
N HIS A 14 -1.39 -22.04 1.65
CA HIS A 14 -2.32 -21.55 0.63
C HIS A 14 -3.02 -20.23 1.03
N ILE A 15 -2.71 -19.66 2.19
CA ILE A 15 -3.27 -18.36 2.60
C ILE A 15 -2.76 -17.27 1.64
N ARG A 16 -3.69 -16.45 1.15
CA ARG A 16 -3.39 -15.30 0.31
C ARG A 16 -3.70 -14.01 1.07
N GLN A 17 -2.87 -13.00 0.86
CA GLN A 17 -2.87 -11.76 1.64
C GLN A 17 -2.68 -10.56 0.72
N GLY A 18 -3.26 -9.43 1.09
CA GLY A 18 -3.01 -8.10 0.50
C GLY A 18 -3.04 -7.06 1.61
N ILE A 19 -2.43 -5.90 1.36
CA ILE A 19 -2.42 -4.76 2.30
C ILE A 19 -2.98 -3.52 1.62
N GLU A 20 -3.87 -2.84 2.33
CA GLU A 20 -4.25 -1.45 2.12
C GLU A 20 -3.59 -0.62 3.24
N ARG A 21 -2.86 0.44 2.88
CA ARG A 21 -2.16 1.31 3.84
C ARG A 21 -2.32 2.77 3.47
N GLU A 22 -2.87 3.54 4.39
CA GLU A 22 -3.01 4.99 4.28
C GLU A 22 -1.84 5.75 4.94
N CYS A 23 -1.39 6.84 4.32
CA CYS A 23 -0.39 7.77 4.85
C CYS A 23 -0.67 9.20 4.36
N LEU A 24 -0.61 10.17 5.28
CA LEU A 24 -0.68 11.60 4.91
C LEU A 24 0.64 12.08 4.28
N ARG A 25 0.55 12.91 3.25
CA ARG A 25 1.64 13.77 2.74
C ARG A 25 1.75 15.03 3.62
N THR A 26 2.95 15.39 4.06
CA THR A 26 3.13 16.24 5.25
C THR A 26 4.22 17.30 5.28
N LEU A 27 4.95 17.71 4.25
CA LEU A 27 6.03 18.73 4.42
C LEU A 27 7.12 18.39 5.48
N PRO A 28 8.33 18.99 5.37
CA PRO A 28 9.39 18.72 6.36
C PRO A 28 9.11 19.21 7.78
N ASP A 29 8.19 20.16 7.95
CA ASP A 29 7.80 20.70 9.27
C ASP A 29 6.60 19.98 9.90
N GLY A 30 6.08 18.94 9.24
CA GLY A 30 4.95 18.11 9.70
C GLY A 30 3.57 18.70 9.42
N GLN A 31 3.47 19.82 8.70
CA GLN A 31 2.18 20.37 8.29
C GLN A 31 1.59 19.64 7.07
N SER A 32 0.29 19.34 7.08
CA SER A 32 -0.39 18.69 5.96
C SER A 32 -0.11 19.37 4.61
N SER A 33 0.39 18.59 3.63
CA SER A 33 0.56 19.11 2.27
C SER A 33 -0.77 19.53 1.66
N GLN A 34 -0.76 20.68 0.98
CA GLN A 34 -1.88 21.20 0.19
C GLN A 34 -1.66 21.02 -1.31
N ALA A 35 -0.54 20.40 -1.72
CA ALA A 35 -0.30 20.14 -3.13
C ALA A 35 -1.30 19.11 -3.66
N PRO A 36 -1.75 19.23 -4.92
CA PRO A 36 -2.59 18.21 -5.54
C PRO A 36 -1.84 16.88 -5.64
N HIS A 37 -2.57 15.77 -5.84
CA HIS A 37 -1.96 14.48 -6.11
C HIS A 37 -0.93 14.58 -7.25
N ALA A 38 0.29 14.08 -6.99
CA ALA A 38 1.40 14.21 -7.91
C ALA A 38 1.12 13.44 -9.22
N LYS A 39 1.29 14.11 -10.37
CA LYS A 39 0.98 13.52 -11.69
C LYS A 39 1.81 12.28 -12.00
N ASP A 40 3.01 12.20 -11.45
CA ASP A 40 3.92 11.07 -11.63
C ASP A 40 3.43 9.80 -10.89
N LEU A 41 2.49 9.93 -9.94
CA LEU A 41 1.80 8.80 -9.31
C LEU A 41 0.62 8.28 -10.14
N GLY A 42 0.30 8.94 -11.26
CA GLY A 42 -0.80 8.59 -12.14
C GLY A 42 -2.14 9.16 -11.70
N SER A 43 -3.21 8.45 -12.04
CA SER A 43 -4.59 8.89 -11.78
C SER A 43 -5.11 8.21 -10.51
N LYS A 44 -5.32 8.99 -9.46
CA LYS A 44 -5.99 8.54 -8.22
C LYS A 44 -7.39 7.93 -8.44
N LEU A 45 -8.03 8.11 -9.61
CA LEU A 45 -9.32 7.48 -9.90
C LEU A 45 -9.19 6.05 -10.44
N THR A 46 -8.07 5.73 -11.10
CA THR A 46 -7.97 4.52 -11.94
C THR A 46 -6.68 3.72 -11.74
N HIS A 47 -5.71 4.26 -11.00
CA HIS A 47 -4.44 3.58 -10.73
C HIS A 47 -4.66 2.47 -9.70
N SER A 48 -4.19 1.26 -9.98
CA SER A 48 -4.52 0.06 -9.20
C SER A 48 -3.81 -0.05 -7.85
N HIS A 49 -2.65 0.62 -7.68
CA HIS A 49 -1.80 0.43 -6.50
C HIS A 49 -1.57 1.68 -5.64
N ILE A 50 -1.90 2.86 -6.18
CA ILE A 50 -1.65 4.15 -5.53
C ILE A 50 -2.86 5.01 -5.81
N THR A 51 -3.57 5.40 -4.77
CA THR A 51 -4.77 6.22 -4.85
C THR A 51 -4.79 7.22 -3.69
N THR A 52 -5.90 7.92 -3.54
CA THR A 52 -6.22 8.69 -2.34
C THR A 52 -7.50 8.15 -1.73
N ASP A 53 -7.55 8.06 -0.41
CA ASP A 53 -8.81 7.83 0.30
C ASP A 53 -9.56 9.18 0.48
N TYR A 54 -10.01 9.53 1.69
CA TYR A 54 -10.90 10.66 1.93
C TYR A 54 -10.33 12.01 1.47
N ALA A 55 -9.04 12.25 1.67
CA ALA A 55 -8.40 13.54 1.44
C ALA A 55 -7.38 13.49 0.29
N GLU A 56 -7.21 14.61 -0.41
CA GLU A 56 -6.24 14.74 -1.52
C GLU A 56 -4.81 14.39 -1.11
N ASN A 57 -4.46 14.62 0.15
CA ASN A 57 -3.14 14.35 0.71
C ASN A 57 -3.07 13.04 1.50
N LEU A 58 -4.15 12.27 1.59
CA LEU A 58 -4.15 10.94 2.23
C LEU A 58 -3.91 9.89 1.14
N VAL A 59 -2.64 9.57 0.89
CA VAL A 59 -2.26 8.55 -0.08
C VAL A 59 -2.59 7.18 0.49
N GLU A 60 -3.19 6.34 -0.34
CA GLU A 60 -3.48 4.95 -0.03
C GLU A 60 -2.71 4.03 -0.99
N TYR A 61 -2.01 3.05 -0.42
CA TYR A 61 -1.30 2.00 -1.15
C TYR A 61 -2.08 0.71 -1.10
N ILE A 62 -2.27 0.08 -2.25
CA ILE A 62 -2.99 -1.19 -2.39
C ILE A 62 -2.06 -2.20 -3.07
N THR A 63 -1.68 -3.26 -2.36
CA THR A 63 -0.84 -4.32 -2.95
C THR A 63 -1.69 -5.30 -3.76
N ASP A 64 -1.04 -6.02 -4.67
CA ASP A 64 -1.62 -7.25 -5.21
C ASP A 64 -1.83 -8.31 -4.10
N VAL A 65 -2.54 -9.37 -4.46
CA VAL A 65 -2.78 -10.51 -3.57
C VAL A 65 -1.66 -11.55 -3.70
N HIS A 66 -0.84 -11.64 -2.66
CA HIS A 66 0.33 -12.51 -2.57
C HIS A 66 0.08 -13.80 -1.79
N LEU A 67 0.89 -14.81 -2.10
CA LEU A 67 0.97 -16.06 -1.33
C LEU A 67 2.04 -15.99 -0.22
N LYS A 68 3.06 -15.15 -0.41
CA LYS A 68 4.20 -15.01 0.51
C LYS A 68 4.24 -13.59 1.07
N THR A 69 4.39 -13.49 2.40
CA THR A 69 4.47 -12.21 3.09
C THR A 69 5.66 -11.37 2.63
N ASP A 70 6.81 -11.99 2.32
CA ASP A 70 7.99 -11.26 1.85
C ASP A 70 7.71 -10.53 0.53
N SER A 71 7.13 -11.20 -0.47
CA SER A 71 6.77 -10.57 -1.76
C SER A 71 5.73 -9.46 -1.60
N LEU A 72 4.81 -9.61 -0.65
CA LEU A 72 3.84 -8.56 -0.31
C LEU A 72 4.54 -7.31 0.25
N LEU A 73 5.49 -7.50 1.17
CA LEU A 73 6.20 -6.40 1.81
C LEU A 73 7.17 -5.73 0.82
N GLU A 74 7.79 -6.50 -0.07
CA GLU A 74 8.63 -5.97 -1.16
C GLU A 74 7.82 -5.07 -2.11
N GLU A 75 6.60 -5.46 -2.50
CA GLU A 75 5.73 -4.61 -3.31
C GLU A 75 5.36 -3.33 -2.54
N LEU A 76 4.92 -3.46 -1.29
CA LEU A 76 4.55 -2.33 -0.46
C LEU A 76 5.71 -1.34 -0.32
N GLU A 77 6.94 -1.83 -0.08
CA GLU A 77 8.14 -1.00 -0.03
C GLU A 77 8.42 -0.30 -1.36
N ALA A 78 8.30 -1.01 -2.48
CA ALA A 78 8.49 -0.45 -3.81
C ALA A 78 7.50 0.70 -4.11
N LEU A 79 6.23 0.55 -3.73
CA LEU A 79 5.21 1.59 -3.87
C LEU A 79 5.57 2.83 -3.04
N HIS A 80 6.00 2.65 -1.78
CA HIS A 80 6.44 3.77 -0.94
C HIS A 80 7.68 4.46 -1.50
N ALA A 81 8.68 3.69 -1.91
CA ALA A 81 9.93 4.22 -2.47
C ALA A 81 9.70 4.97 -3.78
N PHE A 82 8.77 4.49 -4.61
CA PHE A 82 8.33 5.21 -5.81
C PHE A 82 7.65 6.53 -5.45
N THR A 83 6.70 6.52 -4.50
CA THR A 83 6.00 7.76 -4.12
C THR A 83 6.95 8.79 -3.53
N VAL A 84 7.81 8.43 -2.58
CA VAL A 84 8.76 9.38 -1.95
C VAL A 84 9.68 10.05 -2.98
N LYS A 85 10.08 9.34 -4.04
CA LYS A 85 10.90 9.90 -5.12
C LYS A 85 10.14 10.92 -5.99
N ASN A 86 8.82 10.89 -6.00
CA ASN A 86 7.97 11.62 -6.96
C ASN A 86 7.04 12.68 -6.33
N ILE A 87 7.10 12.89 -5.01
CA ILE A 87 6.28 13.90 -4.30
C ILE A 87 7.04 15.19 -3.94
N ALA A 88 8.22 15.41 -4.52
CA ALA A 88 8.98 16.66 -4.35
C ALA A 88 9.31 17.06 -2.88
N GLY A 89 9.42 16.09 -1.97
CA GLY A 89 9.86 16.30 -0.59
C GLY A 89 8.78 16.72 0.42
N GLU A 90 7.50 16.58 0.05
CA GLU A 90 6.39 16.66 0.99
C GLU A 90 6.09 15.34 1.74
#